data_AF-A0A653SYK6-F1
#
_entry.id   AF-A0A653SYK6-F1
#
_cell.length_a   1.000
_cell.length_b   1.000
_cell.length_c   1.000
_cell.angle_alpha   90.00
_cell.angle_beta   90.00
_cell.angle_gamma   90.00
#
_symmetry.space_group_name_H-M   'P 1'
#
loop_
_entity.id
_entity.type
_entity.pdbx_description
1 polymer ?
#
loop_
_entity_poly.entity_id
_entity_poly.type
_entity_poly.pdbx_seq_one_letter_code
_entity_poly.pdbx_strand_id
1 'polypeptide(L)'
;MGQLDNEHGPKKAFTRRTIVKGAAWSLPVIAAATAVPAYAASNGVVITPGTQPVPTGVCTPIGSIAFTITNNGTPVANQAIIVTLPPAAPAGQSSFHWDDNTTAPKTFVSDANGVVDLTNHIITSSTPGTYTVLGQISPNGATASIPVMVSGLWMGAKQQGYAGTGIHGVYTTTPADPASPGTPDYYSYCVEHNVSAKSNMAATAGGLGTYLGSNYLTGSADIYSKVLWIIQNSYPAVTLAALTTAVAANAAAAGRPFTAPLSANDAIEGTQYAIWRYTDLTFDANWNFQTPNSAAVYWYLIDQINAGMRGTQSGITGLITSESTTVCGTPTGGSHAQSQILVVPA
;
A
#
# COMPACT_ATOMS: atom_id res chain seq x y z
N MET A 1 -26.63 61.22 64.07
CA MET A 1 -25.50 60.63 63.33
C MET A 1 -25.61 59.12 63.42
N GLY A 2 -26.27 58.52 62.44
CA GLY A 2 -26.47 57.08 62.26
C GLY A 2 -26.72 56.89 60.76
N GLN A 3 -26.56 55.74 60.13
CA GLN A 3 -26.42 54.37 60.57
C GLN A 3 -26.17 53.58 59.27
N LEU A 4 -25.72 52.32 59.41
CA LEU A 4 -25.92 51.19 58.49
C LEU A 4 -24.93 50.97 57.35
N ASP A 5 -24.09 49.98 57.63
CA ASP A 5 -23.74 48.85 56.79
C ASP A 5 -24.89 48.39 55.86
N ASN A 6 -24.56 47.96 54.63
CA ASN A 6 -24.96 46.64 54.15
C ASN A 6 -24.30 46.26 52.82
N GLU A 7 -23.90 45.00 52.80
CA GLU A 7 -23.36 44.19 51.72
C GLU A 7 -24.18 44.26 50.42
N HIS A 8 -23.55 43.98 49.26
CA HIS A 8 -24.12 43.15 48.20
C HIS A 8 -23.04 42.64 47.21
N GLY A 9 -22.62 41.39 47.41
CA GLY A 9 -22.45 40.38 46.35
C GLY A 9 -21.21 40.42 45.43
N PRO A 10 -20.36 39.37 45.41
CA PRO A 10 -19.33 39.22 44.40
C PRO A 10 -19.94 38.71 43.09
N LYS A 11 -20.01 39.56 42.06
CA LYS A 11 -20.27 39.11 40.69
C LYS A 11 -18.98 38.57 40.07
N LYS A 12 -18.87 37.24 40.08
CA LYS A 12 -17.88 36.46 39.32
C LYS A 12 -17.89 36.88 37.85
N ALA A 13 -16.83 37.54 37.39
CA ALA A 13 -16.52 37.68 35.97
C ALA A 13 -15.37 36.71 35.65
N PHE A 14 -15.70 35.50 35.21
CA PHE A 14 -14.74 34.58 34.60
C PHE A 14 -14.48 35.04 33.16
N THR A 15 -13.26 35.49 32.92
CA THR A 15 -12.78 35.87 31.58
C THR A 15 -12.34 34.61 30.82
N ARG A 16 -13.09 34.30 29.75
CA ARG A 16 -12.74 33.55 28.52
C ARG A 16 -11.93 32.25 28.69
N ARG A 17 -12.68 31.13 28.73
CA ARG A 17 -12.17 29.79 28.39
C ARG A 17 -11.83 29.74 26.90
N THR A 18 -10.60 29.38 26.58
CA THR A 18 -10.18 28.94 25.24
C THR A 18 -10.98 27.71 24.84
N ILE A 19 -11.68 27.81 23.71
CA ILE A 19 -12.32 26.69 23.05
C ILE A 19 -11.21 25.76 22.55
N VAL A 20 -11.08 24.60 23.18
CA VAL A 20 -10.36 23.47 22.59
C VAL A 20 -11.26 22.98 21.45
N LYS A 21 -10.86 23.24 20.21
CA LYS A 21 -11.38 22.54 19.02
C LYS A 21 -11.00 21.07 19.18
N GLY A 22 -11.92 20.27 19.72
CA GLY A 22 -11.89 18.83 19.55
C GLY A 22 -12.12 18.55 18.06
N ALA A 23 -11.06 18.16 17.36
CA ALA A 23 -11.23 17.46 16.09
C ALA A 23 -11.93 16.14 16.42
N ALA A 24 -13.18 16.04 16.01
CA ALA A 24 -13.90 14.79 15.94
C ALA A 24 -13.17 13.90 14.93
N TRP A 25 -12.32 13.00 15.43
CA TRP A 25 -11.87 11.86 14.64
C TRP A 25 -13.06 10.89 14.60
N SER A 26 -13.92 11.10 13.61
CA SER A 26 -14.92 10.13 13.21
C SER A 26 -14.19 8.88 12.75
N LEU A 27 -14.13 7.88 13.63
CA LEU A 27 -13.89 6.50 13.24
C LEU A 27 -15.01 6.09 12.27
N PRO A 28 -14.72 5.47 11.11
CA PRO A 28 -15.72 4.65 10.45
C PRO A 28 -15.81 3.34 11.23
N VAL A 29 -16.41 3.39 12.43
CA VAL A 29 -16.97 2.17 13.03
C VAL A 29 -18.21 1.86 12.21
N ILE A 30 -18.05 0.85 11.36
CA ILE A 30 -19.10 -0.07 10.84
C ILE A 30 -20.48 0.27 11.40
N ALA A 31 -21.21 1.15 10.72
CA ALA A 31 -22.65 1.31 10.88
C ALA A 31 -23.34 0.36 9.88
N ALA A 32 -23.06 -0.94 10.02
CA ALA A 32 -23.77 -2.02 9.32
C ALA A 32 -24.48 -2.93 10.32
N ALA A 33 -24.99 -2.38 11.42
CA ALA A 33 -25.63 -3.18 12.49
C ALA A 33 -26.97 -2.63 13.02
N THR A 34 -27.59 -1.61 12.42
CA THR A 34 -28.91 -1.11 12.89
C THR A 34 -30.03 -1.09 11.84
N ALA A 35 -29.82 -1.67 10.65
CA ALA A 35 -30.90 -1.85 9.68
C ALA A 35 -31.70 -3.16 9.86
N VAL A 36 -31.48 -3.94 10.92
CA VAL A 36 -32.01 -5.31 11.00
C VAL A 36 -33.45 -5.45 11.57
N PRO A 37 -34.02 -4.59 12.44
CA PRO A 37 -35.41 -4.80 12.87
C PRO A 37 -36.43 -3.79 12.29
N ALA A 38 -36.23 -3.29 11.06
CA ALA A 38 -37.30 -2.57 10.34
C ALA A 38 -37.76 -3.29 9.05
N TYR A 39 -37.08 -4.35 8.61
CA TYR A 39 -37.53 -5.20 7.50
C TYR A 39 -38.38 -6.40 7.96
N ALA A 40 -38.69 -6.50 9.25
CA ALA A 40 -39.43 -7.60 9.87
C ALA A 40 -40.95 -7.61 9.58
N ALA A 41 -41.42 -6.90 8.55
CA ALA A 41 -42.82 -6.93 8.11
C ALA A 41 -42.99 -6.91 6.58
N SER A 42 -41.97 -7.33 5.83
CA SER A 42 -42.06 -7.56 4.39
C SER A 42 -42.14 -9.05 4.11
N ASN A 43 -43.27 -9.55 3.60
CA ASN A 43 -43.45 -10.92 3.10
C ASN A 43 -42.68 -11.17 1.77
N GLY A 44 -41.45 -10.65 1.67
CA GLY A 44 -40.69 -10.55 0.42
C GLY A 44 -39.52 -11.52 0.35
N VAL A 45 -39.09 -11.80 -0.88
CA VAL A 45 -37.83 -12.51 -1.15
C VAL A 45 -36.67 -11.63 -0.68
N VAL A 46 -35.83 -12.19 0.19
CA VAL A 46 -34.62 -11.59 0.75
C VAL A 46 -33.41 -12.21 0.07
N ILE A 47 -32.44 -11.36 -0.26
CA ILE A 47 -31.09 -11.77 -0.69
C ILE A 47 -30.11 -11.43 0.44
N THR A 48 -29.26 -12.38 0.81
CA THR A 48 -28.27 -12.25 1.89
C THR A 48 -26.89 -12.61 1.34
N PRO A 49 -25.85 -11.81 1.62
CA PRO A 49 -24.50 -12.18 1.22
C PRO A 49 -23.99 -13.37 2.05
N GLY A 50 -23.17 -14.23 1.44
CA GLY A 50 -22.40 -15.27 2.15
C GLY A 50 -21.32 -14.68 3.06
N THR A 51 -20.31 -15.46 3.45
CA THR A 51 -19.22 -15.02 4.34
C THR A 51 -18.51 -13.77 3.85
N GLN A 52 -18.34 -12.78 4.73
CA GLN A 52 -17.73 -11.48 4.45
C GLN A 52 -16.63 -11.11 5.46
N PRO A 53 -15.64 -10.29 5.06
CA PRO A 53 -15.26 -9.97 3.67
C PRO A 53 -14.58 -11.16 2.99
N VAL A 54 -14.53 -11.18 1.65
CA VAL A 54 -13.84 -12.24 0.90
C VAL A 54 -12.41 -11.79 0.55
N PRO A 55 -11.36 -12.29 1.25
CA PRO A 55 -9.97 -11.96 0.92
C PRO A 55 -9.51 -12.69 -0.34
N THR A 56 -8.74 -12.00 -1.17
CA THR A 56 -8.22 -12.54 -2.43
C THR A 56 -6.98 -11.76 -2.90
N GLY A 57 -6.26 -12.25 -3.90
CA GLY A 57 -5.12 -11.56 -4.51
C GLY A 57 -5.52 -10.75 -5.74
N VAL A 58 -4.61 -9.94 -6.27
CA VAL A 58 -4.79 -9.29 -7.57
C VAL A 58 -4.88 -10.31 -8.70
N CYS A 59 -5.81 -10.12 -9.63
CA CYS A 59 -6.00 -10.97 -10.81
C CYS A 59 -6.12 -12.48 -10.52
N THR A 60 -6.77 -12.82 -9.41
CA THR A 60 -7.00 -14.21 -9.00
C THR A 60 -8.50 -14.53 -9.01
N PRO A 61 -8.89 -15.78 -9.32
CA PRO A 61 -10.25 -16.23 -9.08
C PRO A 61 -10.62 -16.02 -7.61
N ILE A 62 -11.80 -15.45 -7.35
CA ILE A 62 -12.35 -15.41 -6.01
C ILE A 62 -12.70 -16.84 -5.61
N GLY A 63 -12.20 -17.28 -4.45
CA GLY A 63 -12.49 -18.59 -3.88
C GLY A 63 -13.98 -18.73 -3.52
N SER A 64 -14.35 -18.59 -2.25
CA SER A 64 -15.75 -18.76 -1.83
C SER A 64 -16.52 -17.44 -1.87
N ILE A 65 -17.53 -17.36 -2.73
CA ILE A 65 -18.45 -16.21 -2.82
C ILE A 65 -19.85 -16.69 -3.23
N ALA A 66 -20.87 -16.32 -2.47
CA ALA A 66 -22.24 -16.76 -2.74
C ALA A 66 -23.28 -15.77 -2.18
N PHE A 67 -24.49 -15.83 -2.74
CA PHE A 67 -25.68 -15.20 -2.18
C PHE A 67 -26.68 -16.26 -1.75
N THR A 68 -27.36 -16.05 -0.63
CA THR A 68 -28.46 -16.89 -0.16
C THR A 68 -29.77 -16.15 -0.32
N ILE A 69 -30.75 -16.83 -0.91
CA ILE A 69 -32.08 -16.32 -1.23
C ILE A 69 -33.11 -17.02 -0.36
N THR A 70 -33.89 -16.26 0.40
CA THR A 70 -34.95 -16.80 1.25
C THR A 70 -36.25 -16.03 1.09
N ASN A 71 -37.37 -16.69 1.36
CA ASN A 71 -38.67 -16.06 1.54
C ASN A 71 -39.22 -16.53 2.89
N ASN A 72 -39.42 -15.60 3.82
CA ASN A 72 -39.79 -15.89 5.20
C ASN A 72 -38.88 -16.96 5.86
N GLY A 73 -37.57 -16.87 5.61
CA GLY A 73 -36.56 -17.80 6.14
C GLY A 73 -36.48 -19.16 5.43
N THR A 74 -37.35 -19.45 4.46
CA THR A 74 -37.30 -20.67 3.66
C THR A 74 -36.48 -20.42 2.38
N PRO A 75 -35.56 -21.32 1.98
CA PRO A 75 -34.84 -21.21 0.72
C PRO A 75 -35.75 -21.06 -0.51
N VAL A 76 -35.36 -20.19 -1.44
CA VAL A 76 -36.09 -20.02 -2.72
C VAL A 76 -35.22 -20.57 -3.84
N ALA A 77 -35.64 -21.68 -4.44
CA ALA A 77 -34.95 -22.27 -5.59
C ALA A 77 -35.36 -21.59 -6.90
N ASN A 78 -34.47 -21.65 -7.90
CA ASN A 78 -34.66 -21.09 -9.24
C ASN A 78 -34.95 -19.57 -9.26
N GLN A 79 -34.62 -18.85 -8.18
CA GLN A 79 -34.75 -17.40 -8.15
C GLN A 79 -33.58 -16.79 -8.94
N ALA A 80 -33.92 -16.06 -10.00
CA ALA A 80 -32.93 -15.33 -10.78
C ALA A 80 -32.43 -14.09 -10.01
N ILE A 81 -31.11 -13.90 -10.00
CA ILE A 81 -30.45 -12.69 -9.56
C ILE A 81 -29.54 -12.16 -10.66
N ILE A 82 -29.45 -10.84 -10.77
CA ILE A 82 -28.44 -10.15 -11.59
C ILE A 82 -27.27 -9.84 -10.68
N VAL A 83 -26.07 -10.25 -11.08
CA VAL A 83 -24.83 -9.95 -10.38
C VAL A 83 -24.03 -8.93 -11.20
N THR A 84 -23.69 -7.82 -10.56
CA THR A 84 -22.92 -6.72 -11.14
C THR A 84 -21.55 -6.67 -10.48
N LEU A 85 -20.51 -6.68 -11.30
CA LEU A 85 -19.12 -6.56 -10.87
C LEU A 85 -18.77 -5.09 -10.52
N PRO A 86 -17.70 -4.86 -9.75
CA PRO A 86 -17.18 -3.53 -9.50
C PRO A 86 -16.94 -2.72 -10.79
N PRO A 87 -16.96 -1.37 -10.72
CA PRO A 87 -16.65 -0.52 -11.86
C PRO A 87 -15.30 -0.82 -12.50
N ALA A 88 -15.16 -0.45 -13.76
CA ALA A 88 -13.91 -0.63 -14.51
C ALA A 88 -12.72 0.04 -13.79
N ALA A 89 -11.60 -0.66 -13.78
CA ALA A 89 -10.33 -0.13 -13.30
C ALA A 89 -9.83 1.02 -14.21
N PRO A 90 -8.95 1.90 -13.70
CA PRO A 90 -8.29 2.91 -14.51
C PRO A 90 -7.60 2.33 -15.76
N ALA A 91 -7.39 3.18 -16.77
CA ALA A 91 -6.72 2.78 -18.00
C ALA A 91 -5.33 2.17 -17.73
N GLY A 92 -4.99 1.10 -18.46
CA GLY A 92 -3.75 0.36 -18.25
C GLY A 92 -3.78 -0.62 -17.06
N GLN A 93 -4.96 -0.90 -16.51
CA GLN A 93 -5.17 -1.86 -15.42
C GLN A 93 -6.26 -2.86 -15.82
N SER A 94 -6.30 -4.02 -15.17
CA SER A 94 -7.33 -5.04 -15.40
C SER A 94 -8.49 -4.82 -14.44
N SER A 95 -9.72 -4.85 -14.94
CA SER A 95 -10.93 -4.77 -14.13
C SER A 95 -11.31 -6.14 -13.55
N PHE A 96 -12.25 -6.15 -12.61
CA PHE A 96 -13.00 -7.36 -12.31
C PHE A 96 -13.69 -7.85 -13.59
N HIS A 97 -13.60 -9.16 -13.84
CA HIS A 97 -14.24 -9.80 -14.97
C HIS A 97 -14.73 -11.19 -14.56
N TRP A 98 -15.64 -11.74 -15.36
CA TRP A 98 -16.05 -13.12 -15.24
C TRP A 98 -14.96 -14.05 -15.78
N ASP A 99 -15.04 -15.33 -15.41
CA ASP A 99 -14.21 -16.42 -15.95
C ASP A 99 -14.16 -16.53 -17.48
N ASP A 100 -15.16 -16.02 -18.19
CA ASP A 100 -15.19 -15.88 -19.66
C ASP A 100 -14.64 -14.54 -20.19
N ASN A 101 -13.96 -13.76 -19.35
CA ASN A 101 -13.39 -12.43 -19.63
C ASN A 101 -14.39 -11.31 -19.93
N THR A 102 -15.69 -11.53 -19.74
CA THR A 102 -16.69 -10.45 -19.87
C THR A 102 -16.79 -9.61 -18.59
N THR A 103 -17.30 -8.38 -18.69
CA THR A 103 -17.47 -7.47 -17.53
C THR A 103 -18.92 -7.04 -17.32
N ALA A 104 -19.81 -7.34 -18.27
CA ALA A 104 -21.24 -7.00 -18.18
C ALA A 104 -21.91 -7.78 -17.04
N PRO A 105 -22.96 -7.25 -16.40
CA PRO A 105 -23.73 -7.99 -15.41
C PRO A 105 -24.25 -9.33 -15.94
N LYS A 106 -24.25 -10.37 -15.10
CA LYS A 106 -24.72 -11.72 -15.45
C LYS A 106 -25.88 -12.16 -14.57
N THR A 107 -26.76 -12.95 -15.14
CA THR A 107 -27.88 -13.56 -14.42
C THR A 107 -27.52 -14.96 -13.95
N PHE A 108 -27.74 -15.23 -12.67
CA PHE A 108 -27.59 -16.56 -12.07
C PHE A 108 -28.90 -16.97 -11.40
N VAL A 109 -29.10 -18.26 -11.21
CA VAL A 109 -30.30 -18.81 -10.53
C VAL A 109 -29.88 -19.55 -9.27
N SER A 110 -30.67 -19.41 -8.21
CA SER A 110 -30.43 -20.14 -6.97
C SER A 110 -30.71 -21.64 -7.11
N ASP A 111 -29.92 -22.45 -6.41
CA ASP A 111 -30.11 -23.90 -6.34
C ASP A 111 -31.29 -24.29 -5.42
N ALA A 112 -31.46 -25.60 -5.17
CA ALA A 112 -32.50 -26.12 -4.27
C ALA A 112 -32.40 -25.60 -2.82
N ASN A 113 -31.22 -25.15 -2.39
CA ASN A 113 -30.95 -24.58 -1.08
C ASN A 113 -31.03 -23.05 -1.08
N GLY A 114 -31.50 -22.44 -2.18
CA GLY A 114 -31.59 -20.99 -2.32
C GLY A 114 -30.22 -20.32 -2.48
N VAL A 115 -29.17 -21.07 -2.80
CA VAL A 115 -27.80 -20.55 -2.93
C VAL A 115 -27.49 -20.25 -4.38
N VAL A 116 -26.95 -19.05 -4.62
CA VAL A 116 -26.28 -18.68 -5.86
C VAL A 116 -24.78 -18.71 -5.57
N ASP A 117 -24.12 -19.78 -6.00
CA ASP A 117 -22.67 -19.94 -5.85
C ASP A 117 -21.94 -19.28 -7.02
N LEU A 118 -21.00 -18.39 -6.70
CA LEU A 118 -20.17 -17.64 -7.65
C LEU A 118 -18.69 -18.02 -7.53
N THR A 119 -18.39 -19.11 -6.80
CA THR A 119 -17.03 -19.60 -6.56
C THR A 119 -16.27 -19.79 -7.87
N ASN A 120 -15.09 -19.17 -7.95
CA ASN A 120 -14.20 -19.13 -9.12
C ASN A 120 -14.77 -18.50 -10.42
N HIS A 121 -16.01 -17.98 -10.41
CA HIS A 121 -16.59 -17.34 -11.59
C HIS A 121 -16.16 -15.89 -11.76
N ILE A 122 -15.61 -15.26 -10.71
CA ILE A 122 -15.16 -13.87 -10.72
C ILE A 122 -13.65 -13.83 -10.60
N ILE A 123 -12.99 -13.17 -11.53
CA ILE A 123 -11.56 -12.84 -11.48
C ILE A 123 -11.41 -11.40 -11.01
N THR A 124 -10.52 -11.19 -10.05
CA THR A 124 -10.34 -9.89 -9.39
C THR A 124 -9.56 -8.89 -10.25
N SER A 125 -9.69 -7.61 -9.88
CA SER A 125 -8.92 -6.52 -10.49
C SER A 125 -7.41 -6.68 -10.28
N SER A 126 -6.62 -5.99 -11.12
CA SER A 126 -5.19 -5.77 -10.88
C SER A 126 -4.89 -4.68 -9.85
N THR A 127 -5.91 -4.17 -9.16
CA THR A 127 -5.80 -3.08 -8.19
C THR A 127 -6.09 -3.58 -6.78
N PRO A 128 -5.12 -3.47 -5.85
CA PRO A 128 -5.38 -3.73 -4.45
C PRO A 128 -6.39 -2.74 -3.87
N GLY A 129 -7.30 -3.22 -3.03
CA GLY A 129 -8.36 -2.42 -2.42
C GLY A 129 -9.58 -3.23 -2.04
N THR A 130 -10.60 -2.54 -1.52
CA THR A 130 -11.89 -3.14 -1.18
C THR A 130 -12.92 -2.76 -2.22
N TYR A 131 -13.59 -3.77 -2.78
CA TYR A 131 -14.57 -3.64 -3.84
C TYR A 131 -15.89 -4.28 -3.44
N THR A 132 -16.95 -3.98 -4.18
CA THR A 132 -18.28 -4.52 -3.91
C THR A 132 -18.80 -5.27 -5.11
N VAL A 133 -19.11 -6.56 -4.93
CA VAL A 133 -19.95 -7.33 -5.85
C VAL A 133 -21.40 -7.16 -5.42
N LEU A 134 -22.27 -6.74 -6.34
CA LEU A 134 -23.68 -6.47 -6.07
C LEU A 134 -24.54 -7.60 -6.64
N GLY A 135 -25.36 -8.23 -5.80
CA GLY A 135 -26.43 -9.13 -6.23
C GLY A 135 -27.79 -8.42 -6.13
N GLN A 136 -28.65 -8.59 -7.13
CA GLN A 136 -29.99 -8.03 -7.17
C GLN A 136 -31.00 -9.10 -7.60
N ILE A 137 -32.09 -9.28 -6.85
CA ILE A 137 -33.22 -10.11 -7.29
C ILE A 137 -33.75 -9.53 -8.62
N SER A 138 -33.79 -10.34 -9.68
CA SER A 138 -34.21 -9.87 -11.00
C SER A 138 -35.73 -9.61 -11.06
N PRO A 139 -36.21 -8.61 -11.84
CA PRO A 139 -35.41 -7.62 -12.56
C PRO A 139 -35.09 -6.36 -11.74
N ASN A 140 -35.82 -6.10 -10.65
CA ASN A 140 -35.72 -4.85 -9.87
C ASN A 140 -36.03 -5.07 -8.37
N GLY A 141 -35.70 -6.24 -7.83
CA GLY A 141 -35.98 -6.61 -6.44
C GLY A 141 -34.90 -6.18 -5.45
N ALA A 142 -34.91 -6.82 -4.28
CA ALA A 142 -33.95 -6.56 -3.20
C ALA A 142 -32.50 -6.75 -3.65
N THR A 143 -31.58 -6.01 -3.03
CA THR A 143 -30.15 -6.06 -3.31
C THR A 143 -29.35 -6.48 -2.08
N ALA A 144 -28.19 -7.10 -2.32
CA ALA A 144 -27.18 -7.37 -1.33
C ALA A 144 -25.79 -7.14 -1.91
N SER A 145 -24.84 -6.77 -1.07
CA SER A 145 -23.47 -6.53 -1.45
C SER A 145 -22.50 -7.46 -0.72
N ILE A 146 -21.46 -7.88 -1.43
CA ILE A 146 -20.36 -8.68 -0.92
C ILE A 146 -19.08 -7.84 -1.03
N PRO A 147 -18.52 -7.34 0.08
CA PRO A 147 -17.17 -6.76 0.08
C PRO A 147 -16.09 -7.80 -0.27
N VAL A 148 -15.34 -7.53 -1.33
CA VAL A 148 -14.17 -8.30 -1.78
C VAL A 148 -12.92 -7.49 -1.50
N MET A 149 -11.99 -8.07 -0.73
CA MET A 149 -10.71 -7.44 -0.40
C MET A 149 -9.60 -8.01 -1.29
N VAL A 150 -9.14 -7.22 -2.25
CA VAL A 150 -8.01 -7.53 -3.11
C VAL A 150 -6.72 -7.11 -2.41
N SER A 151 -5.95 -8.07 -1.95
CA SER A 151 -4.68 -7.88 -1.26
C SER A 151 -3.52 -7.66 -2.25
N GLY A 152 -2.56 -6.83 -1.84
CA GLY A 152 -1.36 -6.50 -2.62
C GLY A 152 -0.80 -5.14 -2.21
N LEU A 153 0.31 -4.75 -2.83
CA LEU A 153 0.81 -3.38 -2.77
C LEU A 153 0.58 -2.70 -4.13
N TRP A 154 0.45 -1.39 -4.12
CA TRP A 154 0.44 -0.58 -5.32
C TRP A 154 1.75 0.21 -5.42
N MET A 155 2.50 -0.02 -6.50
CA MET A 155 3.72 0.72 -6.79
C MET A 155 3.35 2.00 -7.52
N GLY A 156 3.60 3.14 -6.89
CA GLY A 156 3.44 4.45 -7.50
C GLY A 156 4.59 4.81 -8.43
N ALA A 157 4.43 5.91 -9.16
CA ALA A 157 5.51 6.51 -9.95
C ALA A 157 6.70 6.95 -9.08
N LYS A 158 7.79 7.34 -9.74
CA LYS A 158 8.92 7.99 -9.05
C LYS A 158 8.40 9.18 -8.26
N GLN A 159 8.59 9.15 -6.94
CA GLN A 159 8.12 10.19 -6.03
C GLN A 159 9.11 11.35 -5.96
N GLN A 160 10.39 11.02 -5.80
CA GLN A 160 11.46 12.01 -5.61
C GLN A 160 12.82 11.44 -6.05
N GLY A 161 13.83 12.29 -6.17
CA GLY A 161 15.18 11.91 -6.56
C GLY A 161 15.55 12.37 -7.96
N TYR A 162 16.86 12.40 -8.20
CA TYR A 162 17.41 12.75 -9.50
C TYR A 162 17.08 11.73 -10.59
N ALA A 163 17.45 12.02 -11.83
CA ALA A 163 17.29 11.07 -12.94
C ALA A 163 18.18 9.85 -12.69
N GLY A 164 17.63 8.65 -12.89
CA GLY A 164 18.34 7.39 -12.66
C GLY A 164 18.29 6.88 -11.21
N THR A 165 18.20 7.73 -10.20
CA THR A 165 18.28 7.31 -8.78
C THR A 165 17.04 7.69 -7.98
N GLY A 166 15.84 7.47 -8.52
CA GLY A 166 14.59 7.86 -7.88
C GLY A 166 14.11 6.89 -6.81
N ILE A 167 13.42 7.40 -5.80
CA ILE A 167 12.65 6.59 -4.85
C ILE A 167 11.19 6.48 -5.32
N HIS A 168 10.57 5.31 -5.14
CA HIS A 168 9.17 5.08 -5.51
C HIS A 168 8.27 5.07 -4.28
N GLY A 169 7.08 5.66 -4.41
CA GLY A 169 6.04 5.56 -3.40
C GLY A 169 5.33 4.21 -3.48
N VAL A 170 5.01 3.61 -2.33
CA VAL A 170 4.31 2.33 -2.23
C VAL A 170 3.10 2.49 -1.33
N TYR A 171 1.97 1.94 -1.78
CA TYR A 171 0.68 2.10 -1.12
C TYR A 171 0.07 0.73 -0.83
N THR A 172 -0.62 0.63 0.30
CA THR A 172 -1.36 -0.57 0.72
C THR A 172 -2.66 -0.79 -0.05
N THR A 173 -3.13 0.26 -0.73
CA THR A 173 -4.29 0.24 -1.64
C THR A 173 -3.99 1.07 -2.87
N THR A 174 -4.64 0.80 -4.00
CA THR A 174 -4.55 1.67 -5.18
C THR A 174 -5.14 3.04 -4.83
N PRO A 175 -4.36 4.14 -4.95
CA PRO A 175 -4.87 5.48 -4.71
C PRO A 175 -6.05 5.81 -5.62
N ALA A 176 -7.01 6.57 -5.11
CA ALA A 176 -8.21 6.97 -5.87
C ALA A 176 -7.85 7.77 -7.14
N ASP A 177 -6.81 8.59 -7.08
CA ASP A 177 -6.17 9.22 -8.24
C ASP A 177 -4.70 8.77 -8.32
N PRO A 178 -4.37 7.75 -9.15
CA PRO A 178 -3.00 7.29 -9.32
C PRO A 178 -2.04 8.36 -9.89
N ALA A 179 -2.55 9.40 -10.56
CA ALA A 179 -1.72 10.51 -11.04
C ALA A 179 -1.35 11.50 -9.93
N SER A 180 -2.15 11.55 -8.86
CA SER A 180 -1.93 12.38 -7.67
C SER A 180 -2.13 11.55 -6.40
N PRO A 181 -1.29 10.52 -6.16
CA PRO A 181 -1.58 9.45 -5.21
C PRO A 181 -1.48 9.87 -3.74
N GLY A 182 -1.06 11.11 -3.44
CA GLY A 182 -0.84 11.60 -2.09
C GLY A 182 0.39 10.98 -1.43
N THR A 183 0.44 11.03 -0.09
CA THR A 183 1.57 10.51 0.69
C THR A 183 1.62 8.98 0.63
N PRO A 184 2.76 8.38 0.26
CA PRO A 184 2.95 6.93 0.30
C PRO A 184 2.86 6.34 1.71
N ASP A 185 2.39 5.10 1.83
CA ASP A 185 2.46 4.32 3.09
C ASP A 185 3.91 3.87 3.36
N TYR A 186 4.63 3.51 2.29
CA TYR A 186 6.04 3.11 2.31
C TYR A 186 6.78 3.71 1.12
N TYR A 187 8.09 3.57 1.12
CA TYR A 187 8.96 3.90 0.00
C TYR A 187 9.75 2.69 -0.45
N SER A 188 10.34 2.75 -1.64
CA SER A 188 11.22 1.70 -2.13
C SER A 188 12.35 2.20 -3.02
N TYR A 189 13.47 1.48 -2.96
CA TYR A 189 14.64 1.68 -3.82
C TYR A 189 14.81 0.51 -4.77
N CYS A 190 15.30 0.79 -5.98
CA CYS A 190 15.66 -0.24 -6.95
C CYS A 190 16.81 -1.10 -6.40
N VAL A 191 16.72 -2.42 -6.51
CA VAL A 191 17.85 -3.32 -6.13
C VAL A 191 18.64 -3.83 -7.32
N GLU A 192 18.29 -3.42 -8.55
CA GLU A 192 18.94 -3.82 -9.80
C GLU A 192 19.23 -2.56 -10.61
N HIS A 193 20.48 -2.36 -11.04
CA HIS A 193 20.88 -1.10 -11.67
C HIS A 193 20.37 -0.97 -13.12
N ASN A 194 20.40 -2.08 -13.87
CA ASN A 194 20.14 -2.08 -15.31
C ASN A 194 18.73 -2.58 -15.69
N VAL A 195 17.83 -2.67 -14.71
CA VAL A 195 16.43 -3.04 -14.94
C VAL A 195 15.59 -1.76 -14.78
N SER A 196 14.57 -1.61 -15.61
CA SER A 196 13.70 -0.44 -15.55
C SER A 196 12.57 -0.66 -14.56
N ALA A 197 12.36 0.31 -13.67
CA ALA A 197 11.20 0.34 -12.80
C ALA A 197 9.90 0.42 -13.62
N LYS A 198 8.93 -0.40 -13.22
CA LYS A 198 7.54 -0.25 -13.65
C LYS A 198 6.75 0.28 -12.46
N SER A 199 5.89 1.24 -12.75
CA SER A 199 5.08 1.93 -11.76
C SER A 199 3.63 1.94 -12.20
N ASN A 200 2.77 2.42 -11.32
CA ASN A 200 1.32 2.48 -11.48
C ASN A 200 0.74 1.08 -11.74
N MET A 201 1.17 0.13 -10.91
CA MET A 201 0.72 -1.25 -10.99
C MET A 201 0.77 -1.94 -9.63
N ALA A 202 0.06 -3.07 -9.52
CA ALA A 202 0.18 -3.93 -8.35
C ALA A 202 1.55 -4.60 -8.29
N ALA A 203 2.03 -4.77 -7.06
CA ALA A 203 3.18 -5.59 -6.74
C ALA A 203 2.85 -6.59 -5.64
N THR A 204 3.64 -7.66 -5.62
CA THR A 204 3.72 -8.58 -4.49
C THR A 204 4.96 -8.23 -3.68
N ALA A 205 4.88 -8.38 -2.36
CA ALA A 205 6.02 -8.22 -1.47
C ALA A 205 6.30 -9.51 -0.72
N GLY A 206 7.58 -9.84 -0.55
CA GLY A 206 8.02 -11.01 0.18
C GLY A 206 9.43 -10.85 0.74
N GLY A 207 9.90 -11.85 1.48
CA GLY A 207 11.28 -11.87 1.96
C GLY A 207 12.27 -12.06 0.81
N LEU A 208 13.58 -12.10 1.12
CA LEU A 208 14.63 -12.26 0.11
C LEU A 208 14.41 -13.43 -0.88
N GLY A 209 13.76 -14.52 -0.44
CA GLY A 209 13.45 -15.66 -1.31
C GLY A 209 12.45 -15.38 -2.43
N THR A 210 11.77 -14.23 -2.43
CA THR A 210 10.89 -13.80 -3.53
C THR A 210 11.60 -12.90 -4.54
N TYR A 211 12.89 -12.60 -4.36
CA TYR A 211 13.67 -11.86 -5.34
C TYR A 211 13.81 -12.68 -6.63
N LEU A 212 13.47 -12.05 -7.77
CA LEU A 212 13.44 -12.70 -9.08
C LEU A 212 14.59 -12.28 -10.00
N GLY A 213 15.32 -11.24 -9.62
CA GLY A 213 16.46 -10.76 -10.38
C GLY A 213 17.68 -11.67 -10.26
N SER A 214 18.74 -11.31 -10.98
CA SER A 214 19.92 -12.17 -11.16
C SER A 214 21.25 -11.53 -10.73
N ASN A 215 21.20 -10.57 -9.81
CA ASN A 215 22.38 -9.88 -9.31
C ASN A 215 22.91 -10.45 -7.98
N TYR A 216 23.83 -9.74 -7.33
CA TYR A 216 24.53 -10.20 -6.13
C TYR A 216 23.69 -10.15 -4.84
N LEU A 217 22.48 -9.59 -4.85
CA LEU A 217 21.63 -9.45 -3.66
C LEU A 217 21.44 -10.77 -2.91
N THR A 218 21.22 -11.88 -3.65
CA THR A 218 21.07 -13.24 -3.10
C THR A 218 22.37 -14.03 -3.05
N GLY A 219 23.49 -13.44 -3.48
CA GLY A 219 24.79 -14.11 -3.51
C GLY A 219 25.36 -14.43 -2.13
N SER A 220 24.97 -13.69 -1.09
CA SER A 220 25.26 -14.03 0.31
C SER A 220 24.36 -13.28 1.30
N ALA A 221 24.16 -13.87 2.49
CA ALA A 221 23.47 -13.18 3.58
C ALA A 221 24.18 -11.89 4.05
N ASP A 222 25.51 -11.81 3.86
CA ASP A 222 26.30 -10.61 4.17
C ASP A 222 25.92 -9.45 3.25
N ILE A 223 25.71 -9.70 1.95
CA ILE A 223 25.29 -8.66 1.00
C ILE A 223 23.91 -8.13 1.37
N TYR A 224 22.94 -9.01 1.61
CA TYR A 224 21.60 -8.58 1.99
C TYR A 224 21.59 -7.79 3.31
N SER A 225 22.36 -8.22 4.31
CA SER A 225 22.47 -7.48 5.58
C SER A 225 23.16 -6.12 5.45
N LYS A 226 24.07 -5.94 4.48
CA LYS A 226 24.60 -4.61 4.13
C LYS A 226 23.53 -3.70 3.52
N VAL A 227 22.76 -4.22 2.56
CA VAL A 227 21.65 -3.48 1.93
C VAL A 227 20.59 -3.09 2.96
N LEU A 228 20.23 -4.01 3.87
CA LEU A 228 19.33 -3.74 4.99
C LEU A 228 19.85 -2.61 5.88
N TRP A 229 21.14 -2.62 6.22
CA TRP A 229 21.73 -1.55 7.01
C TRP A 229 21.63 -0.20 6.31
N ILE A 230 21.92 -0.14 4.99
CA ILE A 230 21.82 1.07 4.18
C ILE A 230 20.42 1.67 4.26
N ILE A 231 19.38 0.88 3.98
CA ILE A 231 18.02 1.41 3.92
C ILE A 231 17.47 1.78 5.30
N GLN A 232 17.98 1.18 6.38
CA GLN A 232 17.57 1.45 7.75
C GLN A 232 18.25 2.69 8.34
N ASN A 233 19.42 3.06 7.83
CA ASN A 233 20.24 4.16 8.34
C ASN A 233 20.37 5.30 7.32
N SER A 234 19.45 5.33 6.35
CA SER A 234 19.35 6.39 5.36
C SER A 234 17.90 6.84 5.18
N TYR A 235 17.70 7.83 4.31
CA TYR A 235 16.39 8.38 4.02
C TYR A 235 15.53 7.35 3.25
N PRO A 236 14.22 7.19 3.57
CA PRO A 236 13.47 7.91 4.61
C PRO A 236 13.37 7.18 5.96
N ALA A 237 14.03 6.04 6.17
CA ALA A 237 13.98 5.32 7.45
C ALA A 237 14.58 6.11 8.62
N VAL A 238 15.42 7.09 8.32
CA VAL A 238 15.78 8.17 9.24
C VAL A 238 15.40 9.52 8.64
N THR A 239 15.14 10.50 9.51
CA THR A 239 14.85 11.87 9.06
C THR A 239 16.07 12.49 8.37
N LEU A 240 15.82 13.44 7.44
CA LEU A 240 16.91 14.17 6.77
C LEU A 240 17.82 14.91 7.75
N ALA A 241 17.27 15.41 8.85
CA ALA A 241 18.05 16.09 9.89
C ALA A 241 19.03 15.13 10.57
N ALA A 242 18.56 13.94 10.98
CA ALA A 242 19.40 12.93 11.59
C ALA A 242 20.49 12.44 10.62
N LEU A 243 20.13 12.17 9.36
CA LEU A 243 21.09 11.75 8.33
C LEU A 243 22.11 12.85 8.05
N THR A 244 21.68 14.11 7.96
CA THR A 244 22.56 15.27 7.76
C THR A 244 23.63 15.33 8.85
N THR A 245 23.25 15.18 10.12
CA THR A 245 24.20 15.21 11.23
C THR A 245 25.22 14.08 11.13
N ALA A 246 24.78 12.86 10.83
CA ALA A 246 25.66 11.69 10.72
C ALA A 246 26.64 11.83 9.55
N VAL A 247 26.14 12.23 8.37
CA VAL A 247 26.96 12.42 7.16
C VAL A 247 27.95 13.56 7.33
N ALA A 248 27.55 14.69 7.91
CA ALA A 248 28.44 15.81 8.15
C ALA A 248 29.63 15.43 9.05
N ALA A 249 29.38 14.66 10.11
CA ALA A 249 30.42 14.18 11.02
C ALA A 249 31.40 13.23 10.33
N ASN A 250 30.89 12.25 9.58
CA ASN A 250 31.75 11.33 8.81
C ASN A 250 32.55 12.06 7.73
N ALA A 251 31.92 12.96 6.97
CA ALA A 251 32.58 13.72 5.92
C ALA A 251 33.72 14.59 6.49
N ALA A 252 33.48 15.28 7.62
CA ALA A 252 34.51 16.05 8.29
C ALA A 252 35.69 15.18 8.75
N ALA A 253 35.42 14.02 9.35
CA ALA A 253 36.46 13.08 9.79
C ALA A 253 37.28 12.51 8.62
N ALA A 254 36.65 12.30 7.47
CA ALA A 254 37.27 11.78 6.25
C ALA A 254 37.85 12.88 5.34
N GLY A 255 37.76 14.15 5.71
CA GLY A 255 38.19 15.28 4.88
C GLY A 255 37.41 15.43 3.56
N ARG A 256 36.16 14.95 3.51
CA ARG A 256 35.29 15.00 2.32
C ARG A 256 34.44 16.28 2.30
N PRO A 257 34.14 16.84 1.12
CA PRO A 257 33.27 18.00 1.03
C PRO A 257 31.86 17.70 1.56
N PHE A 258 31.36 18.60 2.40
CA PHE A 258 29.96 18.63 2.84
C PHE A 258 29.58 20.08 3.06
N THR A 259 28.76 20.64 2.17
CA THR A 259 28.66 22.11 2.02
C THR A 259 27.37 22.70 2.58
N ALA A 260 26.35 21.87 2.83
CA ALA A 260 25.04 22.28 3.30
C ALA A 260 24.28 21.08 3.88
N PRO A 261 23.20 21.31 4.66
CA PRO A 261 22.26 20.25 5.02
C PRO A 261 21.77 19.45 3.80
N LEU A 262 21.52 18.16 3.97
CA LEU A 262 21.12 17.29 2.86
C LEU A 262 19.74 17.68 2.33
N SER A 263 19.61 17.75 1.00
CA SER A 263 18.30 17.63 0.37
C SER A 263 17.86 16.17 0.34
N ALA A 264 16.55 15.92 0.20
CA ALA A 264 16.06 14.56 -0.04
C ALA A 264 16.64 13.94 -1.32
N ASN A 265 16.87 14.74 -2.38
CA ASN A 265 17.46 14.21 -3.61
C ASN A 265 18.90 13.73 -3.39
N ASP A 266 19.70 14.45 -2.60
CA ASP A 266 21.07 14.02 -2.27
C ASP A 266 21.08 12.72 -1.47
N ALA A 267 20.19 12.63 -0.46
CA ALA A 267 20.05 11.45 0.37
C ALA A 267 19.60 10.22 -0.45
N ILE A 268 18.60 10.39 -1.32
CA ILE A 268 18.08 9.34 -2.20
C ILE A 268 19.15 8.84 -3.17
N GLU A 269 19.88 9.73 -3.84
CA GLU A 269 20.95 9.32 -4.77
C GLU A 269 22.06 8.54 -4.07
N GLY A 270 22.61 9.09 -2.98
CA GLY A 270 23.70 8.42 -2.25
C GLY A 270 23.29 7.05 -1.72
N THR A 271 22.03 6.91 -1.29
CA THR A 271 21.44 5.63 -0.85
C THR A 271 21.33 4.65 -2.01
N GLN A 272 20.79 5.09 -3.15
CA GLN A 272 20.57 4.23 -4.31
C GLN A 272 21.89 3.68 -4.87
N TYR A 273 22.93 4.52 -4.98
CA TYR A 273 24.25 4.04 -5.38
C TYR A 273 24.88 3.11 -4.33
N ALA A 274 24.66 3.36 -3.03
CA ALA A 274 25.15 2.47 -1.97
C ALA A 274 24.50 1.08 -2.04
N ILE A 275 23.22 0.99 -2.43
CA ILE A 275 22.55 -0.28 -2.70
C ILE A 275 23.23 -0.98 -3.89
N TRP A 276 23.32 -0.30 -5.04
CA TRP A 276 23.89 -0.89 -6.26
C TRP A 276 25.36 -1.26 -6.17
N ARG A 277 26.12 -0.58 -5.29
CA ARG A 277 27.49 -0.97 -4.94
C ARG A 277 27.58 -2.41 -4.44
N TYR A 278 26.54 -2.93 -3.78
CA TYR A 278 26.53 -4.30 -3.26
C TYR A 278 25.64 -5.26 -4.05
N THR A 279 24.60 -4.76 -4.72
CA THR A 279 23.69 -5.62 -5.48
C THR A 279 24.18 -5.87 -6.90
N ASP A 280 24.85 -4.93 -7.54
CA ASP A 280 25.20 -5.03 -8.98
C ASP A 280 26.71 -5.02 -9.24
N LEU A 281 27.51 -4.61 -8.26
CA LEU A 281 28.95 -4.46 -8.39
C LEU A 281 29.72 -5.20 -7.29
N THR A 282 30.98 -5.55 -7.58
CA THR A 282 31.94 -6.05 -6.58
C THR A 282 33.01 -5.01 -6.22
N PHE A 283 33.03 -3.88 -6.94
CA PHE A 283 33.98 -2.79 -6.81
C PHE A 283 33.26 -1.45 -6.61
N ASP A 284 34.00 -0.43 -6.19
CA ASP A 284 33.49 0.93 -6.11
C ASP A 284 33.52 1.59 -7.49
N ALA A 285 32.34 1.92 -8.04
CA ALA A 285 32.25 2.59 -9.33
C ALA A 285 32.52 4.08 -9.20
N ASN A 286 33.02 4.68 -10.28
CA ASN A 286 33.10 6.13 -10.41
C ASN A 286 31.70 6.70 -10.72
N TRP A 287 30.82 6.69 -9.71
CA TRP A 287 29.46 7.18 -9.82
C TRP A 287 29.43 8.65 -10.24
N ASN A 288 28.52 8.98 -11.16
CA ASN A 288 28.31 10.35 -11.58
C ASN A 288 27.33 11.05 -10.63
N PHE A 289 27.79 11.40 -9.42
CA PHE A 289 26.98 12.08 -8.41
C PHE A 289 26.52 13.46 -8.88
N GLN A 290 25.28 13.84 -8.57
CA GLN A 290 24.75 15.16 -8.92
C GLN A 290 25.39 16.26 -8.07
N THR A 291 25.75 15.93 -6.83
CA THR A 291 26.31 16.89 -5.87
C THR A 291 27.39 16.24 -4.99
N PRO A 292 28.29 17.04 -4.40
CA PRO A 292 29.22 16.54 -3.38
C PRO A 292 28.51 15.96 -2.15
N ASN A 293 27.34 16.48 -1.80
CA ASN A 293 26.53 15.97 -0.69
C ASN A 293 25.99 14.55 -0.98
N SER A 294 25.61 14.26 -2.22
CA SER A 294 25.19 12.91 -2.64
C SER A 294 26.34 11.90 -2.48
N ALA A 295 27.55 12.31 -2.89
CA ALA A 295 28.76 11.52 -2.68
C ALA A 295 29.05 11.33 -1.18
N ALA A 296 28.87 12.37 -0.35
CA ALA A 296 29.07 12.28 1.09
C ALA A 296 28.12 11.27 1.75
N VAL A 297 26.85 11.22 1.34
CA VAL A 297 25.87 10.21 1.82
C VAL A 297 26.34 8.80 1.45
N TYR A 298 26.67 8.59 0.17
CA TYR A 298 27.19 7.30 -0.30
C TYR A 298 28.38 6.84 0.55
N TRP A 299 29.38 7.70 0.69
CA TRP A 299 30.60 7.35 1.40
C TRP A 299 30.39 7.13 2.90
N TYR A 300 29.51 7.90 3.54
CA TYR A 300 29.10 7.63 4.92
C TYR A 300 28.58 6.20 5.05
N LEU A 301 27.66 5.79 4.17
CA LEU A 301 27.06 4.45 4.22
C LEU A 301 28.10 3.35 3.98
N ILE A 302 28.99 3.54 3.02
CA ILE A 302 30.07 2.59 2.72
C ILE A 302 31.07 2.48 3.87
N ASP A 303 31.49 3.61 4.45
CA ASP A 303 32.44 3.62 5.57
C ASP A 303 31.87 2.87 6.79
N GLN A 304 30.59 3.07 7.12
CA GLN A 304 29.95 2.36 8.22
C GLN A 304 29.88 0.84 7.95
N ILE A 305 29.56 0.43 6.73
CA ILE A 305 29.58 -0.99 6.36
C ILE A 305 30.99 -1.58 6.47
N ASN A 306 32.01 -0.84 6.03
CA ASN A 306 33.42 -1.24 6.14
C ASN A 306 33.88 -1.32 7.60
N ALA A 307 33.28 -0.51 8.49
CA ALA A 307 33.45 -0.61 9.94
C ALA A 307 32.69 -1.81 10.57
N GLY A 308 32.01 -2.63 9.76
CA GLY A 308 31.36 -3.86 10.20
C GLY A 308 29.85 -3.76 10.41
N MET A 309 29.22 -2.62 10.10
CA MET A 309 27.79 -2.45 10.33
C MET A 309 26.94 -3.33 9.41
N ARG A 310 25.90 -3.95 9.97
CA ARG A 310 24.95 -4.84 9.30
C ARG A 310 23.53 -4.60 9.84
N GLY A 311 22.55 -4.83 8.99
CA GLY A 311 21.13 -4.68 9.29
C GLY A 311 20.42 -6.01 9.30
N THR A 312 19.24 -6.02 9.90
CA THR A 312 18.34 -7.18 9.97
C THR A 312 16.96 -6.75 9.52
N GLN A 313 16.27 -7.54 8.70
CA GLN A 313 14.92 -7.21 8.23
C GLN A 313 14.00 -6.90 9.42
N SER A 314 13.22 -5.83 9.34
CA SER A 314 12.35 -5.37 10.41
C SER A 314 10.98 -4.98 9.86
N GLY A 315 9.96 -5.79 10.19
CA GLY A 315 8.62 -5.63 9.63
C GLY A 315 8.64 -5.66 8.10
N ILE A 316 8.04 -4.63 7.49
CA ILE A 316 8.04 -4.44 6.03
C ILE A 316 9.38 -3.90 5.49
N THR A 317 10.17 -3.19 6.32
CA THR A 317 11.48 -2.68 5.88
C THR A 317 12.40 -3.85 5.54
N GLY A 318 12.86 -3.88 4.29
CA GLY A 318 13.70 -4.93 3.74
C GLY A 318 12.96 -5.97 2.90
N LEU A 319 11.63 -6.00 2.91
CA LEU A 319 10.88 -6.86 2.00
C LEU A 319 11.14 -6.44 0.54
N ILE A 320 11.18 -7.43 -0.34
CA ILE A 320 11.40 -7.26 -1.78
C ILE A 320 10.04 -7.21 -2.47
N THR A 321 9.81 -6.15 -3.24
CA THR A 321 8.71 -6.12 -4.21
C THR A 321 9.16 -6.72 -5.53
N SER A 322 8.23 -7.39 -6.19
CA SER A 322 8.40 -7.80 -7.58
C SER A 322 7.17 -7.44 -8.40
N GLU A 323 7.45 -6.69 -9.44
CA GLU A 323 6.51 -6.17 -10.42
C GLU A 323 6.57 -7.05 -11.67
N SER A 324 5.42 -7.37 -12.27
CA SER A 324 5.39 -8.02 -13.59
C SER A 324 5.61 -6.99 -14.70
N THR A 325 6.19 -7.42 -15.82
CA THR A 325 6.24 -6.60 -17.04
C THR A 325 4.85 -6.38 -17.66
N THR A 326 3.88 -7.23 -17.31
CA THR A 326 2.49 -7.17 -17.78
C THR A 326 1.51 -7.11 -16.62
N VAL A 327 0.42 -6.35 -16.81
CA VAL A 327 -0.72 -6.31 -15.87
C VAL A 327 -1.29 -7.72 -15.70
N CYS A 328 -1.59 -8.11 -14.47
CA CYS A 328 -2.01 -9.48 -14.11
C CYS A 328 -1.01 -10.59 -14.44
N GLY A 329 0.17 -10.27 -14.94
CA GLY A 329 1.23 -11.26 -15.10
C GLY A 329 1.77 -11.67 -13.74
N THR A 330 2.12 -12.94 -13.60
CA THR A 330 2.96 -13.40 -12.50
C THR A 330 4.41 -13.04 -12.82
N PRO A 331 5.10 -12.25 -11.99
CA PRO A 331 6.51 -11.97 -12.22
C PRO A 331 7.30 -13.26 -12.05
N THR A 332 8.22 -13.51 -12.98
CA THR A 332 9.19 -14.61 -12.95
C THR A 332 10.57 -14.06 -13.25
N GLY A 333 11.63 -14.85 -13.12
CA GLY A 333 12.98 -14.42 -13.48
C GLY A 333 13.10 -13.86 -14.90
N GLY A 334 12.25 -14.29 -15.85
CA GLY A 334 12.22 -13.76 -17.22
C GLY A 334 11.12 -12.74 -17.52
N SER A 335 10.20 -12.47 -16.60
CA SER A 335 9.01 -11.63 -16.83
C SER A 335 8.77 -10.56 -15.77
N HIS A 336 9.66 -10.43 -14.79
CA HIS A 336 9.63 -9.35 -13.82
C HIS A 336 10.18 -8.05 -14.43
N ALA A 337 9.61 -6.93 -14.01
CA ALA A 337 10.24 -5.63 -14.06
C ALA A 337 11.17 -5.48 -12.84
N GLN A 338 11.70 -4.29 -12.62
CA GLN A 338 12.57 -3.98 -11.47
C GLN A 338 12.07 -4.58 -10.15
N SER A 339 12.91 -5.33 -9.45
CA SER A 339 12.67 -5.61 -8.04
C SER A 339 13.06 -4.39 -7.19
N GLN A 340 12.32 -4.12 -6.13
CA GLN A 340 12.62 -3.01 -5.22
C GLN A 340 12.63 -3.47 -3.77
N ILE A 341 13.33 -2.73 -2.90
CA ILE A 341 13.38 -3.01 -1.47
C ILE A 341 12.59 -1.96 -0.69
N LEU A 342 11.67 -2.43 0.16
CA LEU A 342 10.75 -1.58 0.90
C LEU A 342 11.42 -0.92 2.10
N VAL A 343 11.02 0.31 2.36
CA VAL A 343 11.50 1.16 3.45
C VAL A 343 10.31 1.84 4.11
N VAL A 344 10.16 1.63 5.42
CA VAL A 344 9.20 2.39 6.24
C VAL A 344 9.83 3.75 6.58
N PRO A 345 9.14 4.88 6.33
CA PRO A 345 9.64 6.20 6.69
C PRO A 345 9.63 6.43 8.21
N ALA A 346 10.55 7.28 8.70
CA ALA A 346 10.68 7.69 10.11
C ALA A 346 9.55 8.60 10.63
#